data_AF-A0A537Z0X1-F1
#
_entry.id   AF-A0A537Z0X1-F1
#
_cell.length_a   1.000
_cell.length_b   1.000
_cell.length_c   1.000
_cell.angle_alpha   90.00
_cell.angle_beta   90.00
_cell.angle_gamma   90.00
#
_symmetry.space_group_name_H-M   'P 1'
#
loop_
_entity.id
_entity.type
_entity.pdbx_description
1 polymer ?
#
loop_
_entity_poly.entity_id
_entity_poly.type
_entity_poly.pdbx_seq_one_letter_code
_entity_poly.pdbx_strand_id
1 'polypeptide(L)' 'MGLFATGVTIVTAMDGDTPVGVAANSFTSVSLDPPLVLFCVARTSTTWPSIERARKFAVN' A
#
# COMPACT_ATOMS: atom_id res chain seq x y z
N MET A 1 -15.34 -0.37 11.26
CA MET A 1 -15.23 1.11 11.25
C MET A 1 -15.75 1.64 9.92
N GLY A 2 -17.08 1.65 9.70
CA GLY A 2 -17.66 2.10 8.42
C GLY A 2 -18.00 3.60 8.35
N LEU A 3 -17.81 4.33 9.46
CA LEU A 3 -18.23 5.73 9.62
C LEU A 3 -17.07 6.73 9.56
N PHE A 4 -15.83 6.25 9.45
CA PHE A 4 -14.67 7.12 9.33
C PHE A 4 -14.38 7.39 7.84
N ALA A 5 -14.53 8.66 7.43
CA ALA A 5 -14.25 9.05 6.07
C ALA A 5 -12.75 8.86 5.76
N THR A 6 -12.45 8.08 4.72
CA THR A 6 -11.09 7.80 4.26
C THR A 6 -11.02 7.98 2.75
N GLY A 7 -9.86 8.38 2.25
CA GLY A 7 -9.56 8.23 0.83
C GLY A 7 -9.38 6.75 0.46
N VAL A 8 -9.48 6.43 -0.82
CA VAL A 8 -9.08 5.14 -1.37
C VAL A 8 -7.89 5.38 -2.27
N THR A 9 -6.84 4.59 -2.08
CA THR A 9 -5.61 4.62 -2.89
C THR A 9 -5.32 3.22 -3.41
N ILE A 10 -4.57 3.13 -4.50
CA ILE A 10 -4.06 1.85 -5.02
C ILE A 10 -2.56 1.79 -4.79
N VAL A 11 -2.12 0.80 -4.01
CA VAL A 11 -0.70 0.45 -3.88
C VAL A 11 -0.36 -0.59 -4.93
N THR A 12 0.67 -0.32 -5.74
CA THR A 12 1.10 -1.20 -6.84
C THR A 12 2.57 -1.52 -6.75
N ALA A 13 2.97 -2.68 -7.27
CA ALA A 13 4.37 -3.09 -7.37
C ALA A 13 4.57 -4.06 -8.54
N MET A 14 5.84 -4.36 -8.85
CA MET A 14 6.24 -5.36 -9.82
C MET A 14 6.94 -6.51 -9.10
N ASP A 15 6.37 -7.72 -9.13
CA ASP A 15 7.00 -8.95 -8.65
C ASP A 15 7.65 -9.67 -9.85
N GLY A 16 8.89 -9.30 -10.16
CA GLY A 16 9.50 -9.60 -11.46
C GLY A 16 8.77 -8.88 -12.59
N ASP A 17 8.32 -9.63 -13.60
CA ASP A 17 7.51 -9.09 -14.71
C ASP A 17 5.99 -9.10 -14.42
N THR A 18 5.58 -9.53 -13.23
CA THR A 18 4.16 -9.65 -12.86
C THR A 18 3.69 -8.41 -12.10
N PRO A 19 2.71 -7.65 -12.61
CA PRO A 19 2.13 -6.53 -11.87
C PRO A 19 1.22 -7.02 -10.74
N VAL A 20 1.32 -6.39 -9.57
CA VAL A 20 0.44 -6.64 -8.42
C VAL A 20 -0.09 -5.32 -7.86
N GLY A 21 -1.31 -5.33 -7.33
CA GLY A 21 -1.90 -4.16 -6.70
C GLY A 21 -2.91 -4.50 -5.61
N VAL A 22 -3.11 -3.56 -4.70
CA VAL A 22 -4.10 -3.65 -3.63
C VAL A 22 -4.73 -2.28 -3.38
N ALA A 23 -6.05 -2.26 -3.22
CA ALA A 23 -6.75 -1.07 -2.77
C ALA A 23 -6.59 -0.92 -1.25
N ALA A 24 -6.24 0.28 -0.81
CA ALA A 24 -6.05 0.60 0.60
C ALA A 24 -6.76 1.91 0.94
N ASN A 25 -7.45 1.93 2.07
CA ASN A 25 -8.04 3.12 2.67
C ASN A 25 -7.36 3.52 3.99
N SER A 26 -6.23 2.87 4.32
CA SER A 26 -5.43 3.08 5.52
C SER A 26 -4.19 3.94 5.27
N PHE A 27 -4.13 4.63 4.13
CA PHE A 27 -2.98 5.41 3.70
C PHE A 27 -2.87 6.74 4.46
N THR A 28 -1.71 7.04 5.03
CA THR A 28 -1.44 8.27 5.77
C THR A 28 0.01 8.73 5.62
N SER A 29 0.24 10.04 5.62
CA SER A 29 1.59 10.61 5.75
C SER A 29 2.05 10.52 7.21
N VAL A 30 3.32 10.18 7.44
CA VAL A 30 3.90 10.07 8.79
C VAL A 30 5.15 10.93 8.99
N SER A 31 5.76 11.44 7.91
CA SER A 31 6.86 12.40 7.98
C SER A 31 6.99 13.17 6.66
N LEU A 32 7.40 14.43 6.74
CA LEU A 32 7.73 15.27 5.57
C LEU A 32 9.24 15.26 5.28
N ASP A 33 10.07 15.18 6.32
CA ASP A 33 11.53 15.13 6.21
C ASP A 33 12.12 14.05 7.14
N PRO A 34 12.52 12.88 6.61
CA PRO A 34 12.35 12.46 5.21
C PRO A 34 10.86 12.20 4.88
N PRO A 35 10.45 12.25 3.60
CA PRO A 35 9.07 12.00 3.22
C PRO A 35 8.72 10.51 3.42
N LEU A 36 7.80 10.23 4.34
CA LEU A 36 7.37 8.88 4.69
C LEU A 36 5.85 8.77 4.72
N VAL A 37 5.36 7.62 4.29
CA VAL A 37 3.95 7.24 4.31
C VAL A 37 3.77 5.87 4.96
N LEU A 38 2.57 5.62 5.48
CA LEU A 38 2.17 4.36 6.09
C LEU A 38 0.85 3.90 5.47
N PHE A 39 0.73 2.60 5.24
CA PHE A 39 -0.53 1.93 4.97
C PHE A 39 -0.53 0.57 5.65
N CYS A 40 -1.71 0.11 6.06
CA CYS A 40 -1.89 -1.17 6.73
C CYS A 40 -2.42 -2.21 5.74
N VAL A 41 -1.81 -3.39 5.76
CA VAL A 41 -2.26 -4.58 5.02
C VAL A 41 -2.77 -5.64 6.00
N ALA A 42 -3.78 -6.40 5.57
CA ALA A 42 -4.24 -7.54 6.34
C ALA A 42 -3.14 -8.61 6.41
N ARG A 43 -3.00 -9.28 7.56
CA ARG A 43 -2.09 -10.45 7.70
C ARG A 43 -2.45 -11.61 6.78
N THR A 44 -3.69 -11.67 6.33
CA THR A 44 -4.22 -12.63 5.35
C THR A 44 -4.09 -12.16 3.90
N SER A 45 -3.45 -11.01 3.66
CA SER A 45 -3.28 -10.48 2.32
C SER A 45 -2.44 -11.43 1.47
N THR A 46 -2.99 -11.78 0.31
CA THR A 46 -2.28 -12.55 -0.72
C THR A 46 -1.41 -11.65 -1.60
N THR A 47 -1.63 -10.32 -1.59
CA THR A 47 -0.86 -9.36 -2.40
C THR A 47 0.35 -8.80 -1.66
N TRP A 48 0.30 -8.71 -0.32
CA TRP A 48 1.41 -8.17 0.48
C TRP A 48 2.75 -8.89 0.26
N PRO A 49 2.84 -10.23 0.26
CA PRO A 49 4.11 -10.92 0.05
C PRO A 49 4.79 -10.55 -1.28
N SER A 50 4.01 -10.32 -2.35
CA SER A 50 4.54 -9.86 -3.65
C SER A 50 5.01 -8.40 -3.61
N ILE A 51 4.25 -7.52 -2.96
CA ILE A 51 4.63 -6.10 -2.78
C ILE A 51 5.90 -5.98 -1.93
N GLU A 52 6.01 -6.76 -0.86
CA GLU A 52 7.19 -6.79 0.01
C GLU A 52 8.45 -7.25 -0.74
N ARG A 53 8.33 -8.32 -1.54
CA ARG A 53 9.43 -8.82 -2.39
C ARG A 53 9.89 -7.83 -3.44
N ALA A 54 8.98 -7.03 -4.00
CA ALA A 54 9.30 -6.03 -5.01
C ALA A 54 10.24 -4.92 -4.50
N ARG A 55 10.30 -4.68 -3.17
CA ARG A 55 11.11 -3.64 -2.49
C ARG A 55 10.84 -2.19 -2.92
N LYS A 56 10.02 -1.99 -3.93
CA LYS A 56 9.56 -0.70 -4.47
C LYS A 56 8.08 -0.83 -4.78
N PHE A 57 7.34 0.23 -4.51
CA PHE A 57 5.93 0.32 -4.81
C PHE A 57 5.59 1.75 -5.27
N ALA A 58 4.43 1.90 -5.91
CA ALA A 58 3.84 3.18 -6.25
C ALA A 58 2.43 3.29 -5.63
N VAL A 59 1.98 4.51 -5.38
CA VAL A 59 0.66 4.81 -4.81
C VAL A 59 -0.04 5.80 -5.72
N ASN A 60 -1.30 5.52 -6.09
CA ASN A 60 -2.23 6.45 -6.75
C ASN A 60 -3.44 6.72 -5.86
#